data_AF-A0A936YY42-F1
#
_entry.id   AF-A0A936YY42-F1
#
_cell.length_a   1.000
_cell.length_b   1.000
_cell.length_c   1.000
_cell.angle_alpha   90.00
_cell.angle_beta   90.00
_cell.angle_gamma   90.00
#
_symmetry.space_group_name_H-M   'P 1'
#
loop_
_entity.id
_entity.type
_entity.pdbx_description
1 polymer ?
#
loop_
_entity_poly.entity_id
_entity_poly.type
_entity_poly.pdbx_seq_one_letter_code
_entity_poly.pdbx_strand_id
1 'polypeptide(L)'
;MRPAMQMRHDTAPPQPGDLPEELYLGSGGPSAQRGTVPRPRAQVRLHARNTVLEFADGGVVTLPVGVGDLARDVLRHDPPTPSELERGIDLVEDALAAARLPKAERGTLVTSAPALRALPGLEAPEALLPLAAVEALFQRLASRALGTPVALAELPEGREIAAVLLVLRECMHHLGFEHVGTMPS
;
A
#
# COMPACT_ATOMS: atom_id res chain seq x y z
N MET A 1 14.75 25.52 -74.20
CA MET A 1 14.23 26.60 -73.33
C MET A 1 12.70 26.60 -73.37
N ARG A 2 12.07 26.11 -72.30
CA ARG A 2 10.64 26.27 -71.97
C ARG A 2 10.54 26.39 -70.43
N PRO A 3 9.58 27.15 -69.87
CA PRO A 3 9.60 27.62 -68.49
C PRO A 3 8.95 26.63 -67.52
N ALA A 4 9.42 26.59 -66.28
CA ALA A 4 8.81 25.83 -65.19
C ALA A 4 7.86 26.73 -64.37
N MET A 5 6.69 26.15 -64.12
CA MET A 5 5.47 26.73 -63.59
C MET A 5 5.55 26.88 -62.06
N GLN A 6 5.19 28.07 -61.58
CA GLN A 6 5.02 28.38 -60.16
C GLN A 6 3.81 27.61 -59.59
N MET A 7 4.03 26.75 -58.60
CA MET A 7 2.96 26.19 -57.75
C MET A 7 3.15 26.75 -56.34
N ARG A 8 2.23 27.64 -55.95
CA ARG A 8 2.08 28.13 -54.59
C ARG A 8 1.32 27.07 -53.80
N HIS A 9 1.86 26.63 -52.67
CA HIS A 9 1.09 25.95 -51.63
C HIS A 9 1.24 26.77 -50.34
N ASP A 10 0.27 27.66 -50.14
CA ASP A 10 -0.09 28.16 -48.81
C ASP A 10 -0.51 26.96 -47.96
N THR A 11 0.25 26.66 -46.91
CA THR A 11 -0.18 25.72 -45.87
C THR A 11 -0.33 26.52 -44.58
N ALA A 12 -1.57 26.88 -44.26
CA ALA A 12 -1.91 27.47 -42.98
C ALA A 12 -1.65 26.46 -41.84
N PRO A 13 -1.23 26.90 -40.64
CA PRO A 13 -1.07 26.02 -39.50
C PRO A 13 -2.42 25.46 -39.03
N PRO A 14 -2.48 24.22 -38.52
CA PRO A 14 -3.70 23.62 -38.01
C PRO A 14 -4.22 24.35 -36.76
N GLN A 15 -5.54 24.54 -36.71
CA GLN A 15 -6.25 25.10 -35.57
C GLN A 15 -6.27 24.11 -34.38
N PRO A 16 -6.18 24.57 -33.12
CA PRO A 16 -6.16 23.70 -31.95
C PRO A 16 -7.60 23.22 -31.65
N GLY A 17 -7.93 22.00 -32.06
CA GLY A 17 -9.26 21.44 -31.80
C GLY A 17 -9.47 19.96 -32.09
N ASP A 18 -8.50 19.25 -32.67
CA ASP A 18 -8.63 17.81 -32.96
C ASP A 18 -7.31 17.09 -32.68
N LEU A 19 -7.11 16.69 -31.42
CA LEU A 19 -6.16 15.64 -31.07
C LEU A 19 -6.91 14.51 -30.35
N PRO A 20 -6.66 13.24 -30.71
CA PRO A 20 -7.29 12.09 -30.06
C PRO A 20 -6.87 12.00 -28.59
N GLU A 21 -7.84 11.68 -27.74
CA GLU A 21 -7.75 11.60 -26.28
C GLU A 21 -6.94 10.37 -25.77
N GLU A 22 -5.85 9.98 -26.44
CA GLU A 22 -5.10 8.75 -26.12
C GLU A 22 -3.65 8.99 -25.65
N LEU A 23 -3.35 10.19 -25.13
CA LEU A 23 -2.06 10.47 -24.49
C LEU A 23 -2.25 11.20 -23.15
N TYR A 24 -3.02 10.59 -22.25
CA TYR A 24 -2.80 10.77 -20.82
C TYR A 24 -2.24 9.47 -20.27
N LEU A 25 -0.91 9.39 -20.20
CA LEU A 25 -0.21 8.43 -19.33
C LEU A 25 -0.65 8.74 -17.91
N GLY A 26 -1.73 8.06 -17.50
CA GLY A 26 -2.24 8.07 -16.15
C GLY A 26 -1.15 7.56 -15.22
N SER A 27 -0.47 8.50 -14.59
CA SER A 27 0.24 8.30 -13.33
C SER A 27 -0.82 8.03 -12.25
N GLY A 28 -1.46 6.87 -12.33
CA GLY A 28 -2.44 6.40 -11.38
C GLY A 28 -1.73 5.88 -10.15
N GLY A 29 -1.32 6.78 -9.26
CA GLY A 29 -1.17 6.40 -7.85
C GLY A 29 -2.48 5.79 -7.36
N PRO A 30 -2.47 4.90 -6.35
CA PRO A 30 -3.69 4.29 -5.84
C PRO A 30 -4.62 5.39 -5.31
N SER A 31 -5.62 5.76 -6.11
CA SER A 31 -6.66 6.67 -5.68
C SER A 31 -7.47 6.01 -4.58
N ALA A 32 -7.37 6.53 -3.36
CA ALA A 32 -8.28 6.19 -2.28
C ALA A 32 -9.71 6.49 -2.74
N GLN A 33 -10.49 5.44 -3.00
CA GLN A 33 -11.90 5.61 -3.31
C GLN A 33 -12.62 5.95 -2.01
N ARG A 34 -13.23 7.15 -1.95
CA ARG A 34 -14.24 7.46 -0.94
C ARG A 34 -15.44 6.55 -1.19
N GLY A 35 -15.52 5.47 -0.43
CA GLY A 35 -16.62 4.52 -0.45
C GLY A 35 -17.01 4.17 0.97
N THR A 36 -18.28 3.86 1.19
CA THR A 36 -18.75 3.31 2.46
C THR A 36 -17.89 2.09 2.81
N VAL A 37 -17.13 2.17 3.91
CA VAL A 37 -16.31 1.04 4.40
C VAL A 37 -17.24 -0.18 4.53
N PRO A 38 -16.99 -1.29 3.79
CA PRO A 38 -17.78 -2.51 3.95
C PRO A 38 -17.75 -2.94 5.42
N ARG A 39 -18.81 -3.62 5.91
CA ARG A 39 -18.92 -3.97 7.33
C ARG A 39 -17.60 -4.56 7.84
N PRO A 40 -16.93 -3.91 8.82
CA PRO A 40 -15.65 -4.36 9.30
C PRO A 40 -15.78 -5.75 9.91
N ARG A 41 -14.87 -6.63 9.52
CA ARG A 41 -14.81 -8.01 10.02
C ARG A 41 -13.80 -8.15 11.14
N ALA A 42 -12.78 -7.29 11.14
CA ALA A 42 -11.85 -7.19 12.24
C ALA A 42 -11.29 -5.77 12.36
N GLN A 43 -10.79 -5.44 13.54
CA GLN A 43 -9.94 -4.29 13.81
C GLN A 43 -8.51 -4.75 14.07
N VAL A 44 -7.53 -4.10 13.42
CA VAL A 44 -6.11 -4.25 13.76
C VAL A 44 -5.63 -3.06 14.60
N ARG A 45 -4.95 -3.36 15.70
CA ARG A 45 -4.23 -2.40 16.53
C ARG A 45 -2.74 -2.77 16.53
N LEU A 46 -1.92 -1.85 16.04
CA LEU A 46 -0.47 -2.00 16.00
C LEU A 46 0.14 -1.33 17.23
N HIS A 47 0.80 -2.12 18.08
CA HIS A 47 1.53 -1.62 19.23
C HIS A 47 3.03 -1.84 19.05
N ALA A 48 3.83 -1.20 19.92
CA ALA A 48 5.28 -1.30 19.86
C ALA A 48 5.79 -2.75 19.99
N ARG A 49 5.12 -3.58 20.81
CA ARG A 49 5.56 -4.95 21.16
C ARG A 49 4.64 -6.07 20.72
N ASN A 50 3.43 -5.75 20.28
CA ASN A 50 2.46 -6.74 19.84
C ASN A 50 1.49 -6.15 18.82
N THR A 51 0.75 -7.03 18.16
CA THR A 51 -0.32 -6.68 17.23
C THR A 51 -1.59 -7.37 17.71
N VAL A 52 -2.66 -6.60 17.86
CA VAL A 52 -3.94 -7.13 18.34
C VAL A 52 -4.95 -7.10 17.20
N LEU A 53 -5.60 -8.24 16.98
CA LEU A 53 -6.72 -8.41 16.06
C LEU A 53 -7.97 -8.67 16.89
N GLU A 54 -8.99 -7.85 16.68
CA GLU A 54 -10.31 -7.99 17.30
C GLU A 54 -11.34 -8.24 16.20
N PHE A 55 -12.00 -9.39 16.24
CA PHE A 55 -12.94 -9.85 15.23
C PHE A 55 -14.38 -9.46 15.59
N ALA A 56 -15.24 -9.34 14.57
CA ALA A 56 -16.63 -8.92 14.75
C ALA A 56 -17.49 -9.88 15.58
N ASP A 57 -17.06 -11.14 15.75
CA ASP A 57 -17.67 -12.13 16.63
C ASP A 57 -17.21 -12.02 18.10
N GLY A 58 -16.35 -11.03 18.42
CA GLY A 58 -15.78 -10.81 19.74
C GLY A 58 -14.48 -11.57 19.99
N GLY A 59 -13.98 -12.35 19.02
CA GLY A 59 -12.67 -13.00 19.12
C GLY A 59 -11.55 -11.98 19.23
N VAL A 60 -10.60 -12.17 20.15
CA VAL A 60 -9.42 -11.32 20.27
C VAL A 60 -8.16 -12.18 20.22
N VAL A 61 -7.24 -11.81 19.35
CA VAL A 61 -5.94 -12.46 19.20
C VAL A 61 -4.83 -11.44 19.31
N THR A 62 -3.80 -11.80 20.09
CA THR A 62 -2.58 -11.00 20.25
C THR A 62 -1.42 -11.75 19.64
N LEU A 63 -0.84 -11.19 18.59
CA LEU A 63 0.37 -11.70 17.97
C LEU A 63 1.59 -11.11 18.71
N PRO A 64 2.61 -11.92 19.04
CA PRO A 64 3.82 -11.46 19.72
C PRO A 64 4.79 -10.72 18.78
N VAL A 65 4.26 -9.92 17.86
CA VAL A 65 5.01 -9.10 16.91
C VAL A 65 4.49 -7.66 16.96
N GLY A 66 5.38 -6.72 17.29
CA GLY A 66 5.07 -5.30 17.38
C GLY A 66 5.89 -4.49 16.39
N VAL A 67 5.32 -3.39 15.91
CA VAL A 67 5.97 -2.54 14.89
C VAL A 67 7.25 -1.89 15.41
N GLY A 68 7.28 -1.54 16.70
CA GLY A 68 8.46 -0.93 17.33
C GLY A 68 9.61 -1.92 17.52
N ASP A 69 9.31 -3.14 17.95
CA ASP A 69 10.31 -4.20 18.11
C ASP A 69 10.84 -4.68 16.74
N LEU A 70 9.96 -4.83 15.72
CA LEU A 70 10.39 -5.13 14.36
C LEU A 70 11.31 -4.03 13.79
N ALA A 71 10.92 -2.76 13.92
CA ALA A 71 11.72 -1.63 13.45
C ALA A 71 13.07 -1.55 14.17
N ARG A 72 13.12 -1.83 15.48
CA ARG A 72 14.34 -1.75 16.29
C ARG A 72 15.29 -2.93 16.07
N ASP A 73 14.76 -4.15 16.09
CA ASP A 73 15.57 -5.35 16.25
C ASP A 73 15.82 -6.08 14.92
N VAL A 74 14.93 -5.89 13.94
CA VAL A 74 14.92 -6.61 12.66
C VAL A 74 15.23 -5.70 11.48
N LEU A 75 14.43 -4.65 11.26
CA LEU A 75 14.57 -3.74 10.11
C LEU A 75 15.59 -2.63 10.42
N ARG A 76 16.89 -2.97 10.56
CA ARG A 76 17.88 -2.03 11.12
C ARG A 76 18.32 -0.95 10.12
N HIS A 77 18.13 -1.17 8.83
CA HIS A 77 18.45 -0.20 7.77
C HIS A 77 17.22 0.58 7.30
N ASP A 78 17.47 1.75 6.70
CA ASP A 78 16.44 2.56 6.04
C ASP A 78 16.95 2.99 4.64
N PRO A 79 16.43 2.40 3.54
CA PRO A 79 15.43 1.32 3.53
C PRO A 79 15.98 0.01 4.13
N PRO A 80 15.12 -0.90 4.63
CA PRO A 80 15.54 -2.23 5.07
C PRO A 80 16.23 -2.99 3.93
N THR A 81 17.15 -3.89 4.26
CA THR A 81 17.76 -4.77 3.25
C THR A 81 16.78 -5.87 2.83
N PRO A 82 17.00 -6.54 1.66
CA PRO A 82 16.16 -7.66 1.25
C PRO A 82 16.10 -8.78 2.31
N SER A 83 17.24 -9.10 2.93
CA SER A 83 17.32 -10.10 4.01
C SER A 83 16.61 -9.69 5.30
N GLU A 84 16.55 -8.39 5.61
CA GLU A 84 15.77 -7.87 6.74
C GLU A 84 14.26 -7.96 6.47
N LEU A 85 13.83 -7.71 5.23
CA LEU A 85 12.44 -7.88 4.83
C LEU A 85 12.02 -9.35 4.91
N GLU A 86 12.81 -10.27 4.34
CA GLU A 86 12.56 -11.72 4.42
C GLU A 86 12.44 -12.18 5.88
N ARG A 87 13.39 -11.78 6.74
CA ARG A 87 13.34 -12.10 8.16
C ARG A 87 12.12 -11.51 8.86
N GLY A 88 11.71 -10.30 8.48
CA GLY A 88 10.51 -9.66 9.01
C GLY A 88 9.24 -10.42 8.62
N ILE A 89 9.15 -10.87 7.36
CA ILE A 89 8.06 -11.70 6.86
C ILE A 89 7.99 -13.00 7.68
N ASP A 90 9.08 -13.77 7.74
CA ASP A 90 9.14 -15.05 8.44
C ASP A 90 8.61 -14.93 9.88
N LEU A 91 9.03 -13.89 10.62
CA LEU A 91 8.59 -13.67 12.00
C LEU A 91 7.09 -13.38 12.13
N VAL A 92 6.53 -12.63 11.19
CA VAL A 92 5.09 -12.31 11.19
C VAL A 92 4.27 -13.51 10.72
N GLU A 93 4.73 -14.24 9.71
CA GLU A 93 4.11 -15.48 9.23
C GLU A 93 4.07 -16.55 10.33
N ASP A 94 5.19 -16.76 11.03
CA ASP A 94 5.28 -17.69 12.16
C ASP A 94 4.29 -17.31 13.27
N ALA A 95 4.19 -16.01 13.60
CA ALA A 95 3.26 -15.52 14.60
C ALA A 95 1.79 -15.74 14.19
N LEU A 96 1.45 -15.52 12.91
CA LEU A 96 0.12 -15.75 12.36
C LEU A 96 -0.24 -17.24 12.34
N ALA A 97 0.70 -18.10 11.93
CA ALA A 97 0.53 -19.55 11.93
C ALA A 97 0.34 -20.10 13.35
N ALA A 98 1.14 -19.61 14.31
CA ALA A 98 1.05 -20.00 15.72
C ALA A 98 -0.29 -19.60 16.37
N ALA A 99 -0.88 -18.49 15.93
CA ALA A 99 -2.18 -18.03 16.42
C ALA A 99 -3.36 -18.92 15.99
N ARG A 100 -3.17 -19.82 15.02
CA ARG A 100 -4.20 -20.76 14.51
C ARG A 100 -5.52 -20.08 14.17
N LEU A 101 -5.43 -18.85 13.65
CA LEU A 101 -6.58 -18.07 13.25
C LEU A 101 -7.30 -18.79 12.10
N PRO A 102 -8.64 -18.87 12.13
CA PRO A 102 -9.36 -19.25 10.92
C PRO A 102 -9.01 -18.23 9.84
N LYS A 103 -8.79 -18.70 8.60
CA LYS A 103 -8.72 -17.79 7.46
C LYS A 103 -10.01 -16.97 7.46
N ALA A 104 -9.89 -15.67 7.65
CA ALA A 104 -11.01 -14.78 7.80
C ALA A 104 -11.88 -14.84 6.54
N GLU A 105 -13.18 -14.66 6.73
CA GLU A 105 -14.08 -14.45 5.61
C GLU A 105 -13.76 -13.11 4.96
N ARG A 106 -13.65 -13.15 3.63
CA ARG A 106 -13.50 -12.02 2.70
C ARG A 106 -14.23 -10.78 3.23
N GLY A 107 -13.47 -9.75 3.59
CA GLY A 107 -14.03 -8.56 4.22
C GLY A 107 -13.01 -7.47 4.45
N THR A 108 -13.38 -6.52 5.30
CA THR A 108 -12.59 -5.33 5.58
C THR A 108 -11.96 -5.37 6.97
N LEU A 109 -10.65 -5.16 7.01
CA LEU A 109 -9.88 -4.87 8.21
C LEU A 109 -9.95 -3.35 8.48
N VAL A 110 -10.28 -2.93 9.70
CA VAL A 110 -10.26 -1.51 10.05
C VAL A 110 -9.17 -1.19 11.06
N THR A 111 -8.74 0.06 11.09
CA THR A 111 -7.73 0.52 12.04
C THR A 111 -7.99 1.93 12.54
N SER A 112 -7.58 2.19 13.77
CA SER A 112 -7.37 3.52 14.33
C SER A 112 -5.90 3.87 14.52
N ALA A 113 -4.97 2.98 14.17
CA ALA A 113 -3.56 3.17 14.43
C ALA A 113 -3.01 4.38 13.64
N PRO A 114 -2.49 5.43 14.31
CA PRO A 114 -1.97 6.61 13.61
C PRO A 114 -0.86 6.28 12.61
N ALA A 115 -0.05 5.27 12.93
CA ALA A 115 1.05 4.82 12.07
C ALA A 115 0.57 4.30 10.69
N LEU A 116 -0.65 3.77 10.60
CA LEU A 116 -1.24 3.34 9.32
C LEU A 116 -1.69 4.52 8.46
N ARG A 117 -2.00 5.68 9.05
CA ARG A 117 -2.35 6.90 8.30
C ARG A 117 -1.15 7.53 7.58
N ALA A 118 0.06 7.10 7.90
CA ALA A 118 1.24 7.50 7.15
C ALA A 118 1.35 6.75 5.80
N LEU A 119 0.64 5.64 5.60
CA LEU A 119 0.69 4.90 4.34
C LEU A 119 -0.10 5.62 3.23
N PRO A 120 0.45 5.70 2.01
CA PRO A 120 -0.25 6.27 0.88
C PRO A 120 -1.62 5.63 0.66
N GLY A 121 -2.65 6.46 0.60
CA GLY A 121 -4.05 6.08 0.43
C GLY A 121 -4.82 5.81 1.73
N LEU A 122 -4.19 5.78 2.91
CA LEU A 122 -4.84 5.67 4.23
C LEU A 122 -4.80 6.97 5.05
N GLU A 123 -4.43 8.09 4.43
CA GLU A 123 -4.19 9.37 5.12
C GLU A 123 -5.49 9.99 5.64
N ALA A 124 -6.58 9.80 4.91
CA ALA A 124 -7.89 10.35 5.26
C ALA A 124 -8.66 9.42 6.21
N PRO A 125 -9.55 9.97 7.07
CA PRO A 125 -10.61 9.19 7.71
C PRO A 125 -11.49 8.51 6.65
N GLU A 126 -12.01 7.33 6.96
CA GLU A 126 -12.85 6.52 6.06
C GLU A 126 -12.17 6.18 4.71
N ALA A 127 -10.84 6.23 4.67
CA ALA A 127 -10.08 5.74 3.55
C ALA A 127 -10.19 4.21 3.46
N LEU A 128 -10.17 3.68 2.25
CA LEU A 128 -10.28 2.25 1.97
C LEU A 128 -9.28 1.84 0.88
N LEU A 129 -8.39 0.90 1.22
CA LEU A 129 -7.40 0.33 0.32
C LEU A 129 -7.66 -1.15 0.09
N PRO A 130 -7.68 -1.62 -1.18
CA PRO A 130 -7.69 -3.05 -1.46
C PRO A 130 -6.33 -3.69 -1.15
N LEU A 131 -6.33 -5.00 -0.88
CA LEU A 131 -5.10 -5.80 -0.68
C LEU A 131 -4.08 -5.57 -1.79
N ALA A 132 -4.52 -5.54 -3.05
CA ALA A 132 -3.64 -5.30 -4.20
C ALA A 132 -2.87 -3.96 -4.12
N ALA A 133 -3.48 -2.91 -3.54
CA ALA A 133 -2.81 -1.63 -3.36
C ALA A 133 -1.77 -1.70 -2.22
N VAL A 134 -2.07 -2.43 -1.15
CA VAL A 134 -1.11 -2.72 -0.06
C VAL A 134 0.07 -3.56 -0.56
N GLU A 135 -0.19 -4.56 -1.39
CA GLU A 135 0.86 -5.36 -2.04
C GLU A 135 1.71 -4.50 -2.99
N ALA A 136 1.10 -3.58 -3.74
CA ALA A 136 1.86 -2.64 -4.58
C ALA A 136 2.75 -1.69 -3.76
N LEU A 137 2.29 -1.23 -2.58
CA LEU A 137 3.12 -0.49 -1.63
C LEU A 137 4.31 -1.35 -1.15
N PHE A 138 4.05 -2.61 -0.81
CA PHE A 138 5.09 -3.53 -0.38
C PHE A 138 6.13 -3.78 -1.49
N GLN A 139 5.71 -3.93 -2.75
CA GLN A 139 6.67 -4.07 -3.86
C GLN A 139 7.52 -2.84 -4.08
N ARG A 140 6.99 -1.64 -3.86
CA ARG A 140 7.83 -0.42 -3.86
C ARG A 140 8.87 -0.44 -2.74
N LEU A 141 8.50 -0.89 -1.54
CA LEU A 141 9.46 -1.08 -0.44
C LEU A 141 10.54 -2.12 -0.80
N ALA A 142 10.16 -3.25 -1.39
CA ALA A 142 11.09 -4.28 -1.84
C ALA A 142 12.04 -3.79 -2.95
N SER A 143 11.53 -3.02 -3.93
CA SER A 143 12.38 -2.39 -4.95
C SER A 143 13.38 -1.40 -4.34
N ARG A 144 12.97 -0.59 -3.35
CA ARG A 144 13.88 0.29 -2.59
C ARG A 144 14.95 -0.51 -1.85
N ALA A 145 14.59 -1.63 -1.22
CA ALA A 145 15.54 -2.53 -0.55
C ALA A 145 16.61 -3.10 -1.50
N LEU A 146 16.26 -3.30 -2.78
CA LEU A 146 17.19 -3.73 -3.83
C LEU A 146 18.04 -2.60 -4.41
N GLY A 147 17.90 -1.36 -3.92
CA GLY A 147 18.60 -0.19 -4.45
C GLY A 147 18.05 0.32 -5.79
N THR A 148 16.84 -0.10 -6.17
CA THR A 148 16.19 0.41 -7.38
C THR A 148 15.74 1.85 -7.13
N PRO A 149 16.00 2.80 -8.05
CA PRO A 149 15.46 4.15 -7.95
C PRO A 149 13.93 4.09 -7.98
N VAL A 150 13.31 4.33 -6.84
CA VAL A 150 11.88 4.61 -6.71
C VAL A 150 11.73 6.11 -6.58
N ALA A 151 10.72 6.71 -7.20
CA ALA A 151 10.51 8.15 -7.06
C ALA A 151 10.34 8.51 -5.57
N LEU A 152 11.07 9.54 -5.11
CA LEU A 152 11.16 9.93 -3.68
C LEU A 152 9.80 10.14 -2.99
N ALA A 153 8.72 10.35 -3.75
CA ALA A 153 7.39 10.65 -3.24
C ALA A 153 6.48 9.42 -3.03
N GLU A 154 6.89 8.20 -3.40
CA GLU A 154 5.94 7.07 -3.52
C GLU A 154 5.76 6.21 -2.26
N LEU A 155 6.68 6.30 -1.30
CA LEU A 155 6.59 5.59 -0.02
C LEU A 155 7.28 6.40 1.08
N PRO A 156 6.62 6.65 2.23
CA PRO A 156 7.28 7.33 3.34
C PRO A 156 8.54 6.58 3.77
N GLU A 157 9.54 7.34 4.22
CA GLU A 157 10.75 6.78 4.83
C GLU A 157 10.51 6.36 6.28
N GLY A 158 11.40 5.56 6.82
CA GLY A 158 11.35 5.15 8.22
C GLY A 158 11.12 3.65 8.40
N ARG A 159 11.97 3.06 9.24
CA ARG A 159 11.91 1.66 9.69
C ARG A 159 10.54 1.28 10.28
N GLU A 160 9.90 2.20 11.00
CA GLU A 160 8.59 1.96 11.59
C GLU A 160 7.48 1.89 10.54
N ILE A 161 7.54 2.73 9.49
CA ILE A 161 6.60 2.65 8.37
C ILE A 161 6.79 1.34 7.59
N ALA A 162 8.03 0.92 7.37
CA ALA A 162 8.32 -0.38 6.77
C ALA A 162 7.75 -1.54 7.61
N ALA A 163 7.91 -1.50 8.94
CA ALA A 163 7.34 -2.50 9.84
C ALA A 163 5.80 -2.51 9.82
N VAL A 164 5.17 -1.33 9.81
CA VAL A 164 3.71 -1.18 9.70
C VAL A 164 3.20 -1.80 8.40
N LEU A 165 3.82 -1.48 7.27
CA LEU A 165 3.43 -2.00 5.96
C LEU A 165 3.60 -3.53 5.88
N LEU A 166 4.70 -4.05 6.41
CA LEU A 166 4.97 -5.49 6.48
C LEU A 166 3.89 -6.21 7.30
N VAL A 167 3.67 -5.79 8.55
CA VAL A 167 2.68 -6.43 9.43
C VAL A 167 1.28 -6.36 8.83
N LEU A 168 0.90 -5.22 8.24
CA LEU A 168 -0.38 -5.06 7.58
C LEU A 168 -0.54 -6.04 6.40
N ARG A 169 0.46 -6.10 5.51
CA ARG A 169 0.44 -6.95 4.33
C ARG A 169 0.29 -8.41 4.72
N GLU A 170 1.07 -8.89 5.68
CA GLU A 170 0.98 -10.28 6.14
C GLU A 170 -0.37 -10.59 6.80
N CYS A 171 -0.88 -9.70 7.66
CA CYS A 171 -2.19 -9.89 8.28
C CYS A 171 -3.29 -9.99 7.23
N MET A 172 -3.30 -9.10 6.24
CA MET A 172 -4.32 -9.13 5.19
C MET A 172 -4.18 -10.36 4.29
N HIS A 173 -2.95 -10.70 3.86
CA HIS A 173 -2.69 -11.79 2.93
C HIS A 173 -2.98 -13.16 3.54
N HIS A 174 -2.50 -13.44 4.76
CA HIS A 174 -2.67 -14.75 5.41
C HIS A 174 -4.09 -14.97 5.92
N LEU A 175 -4.74 -13.90 6.41
CA LEU A 175 -6.10 -13.99 6.94
C LEU A 175 -7.15 -13.76 5.85
N GLY A 176 -6.79 -13.30 4.65
CA GLY A 176 -7.75 -13.15 3.53
C GLY A 176 -8.61 -11.89 3.60
N PHE A 177 -8.13 -10.81 4.24
CA PHE A 177 -8.80 -9.52 4.19
C PHE A 177 -8.60 -8.89 2.81
N GLU A 178 -9.70 -8.49 2.17
CA GLU A 178 -9.68 -7.93 0.82
C GLU A 178 -9.43 -6.42 0.84
N HIS A 179 -9.76 -5.76 1.95
CA HIS A 179 -9.60 -4.32 2.13
C HIS A 179 -9.10 -3.98 3.52
N VAL A 180 -8.37 -2.86 3.63
CA VAL A 180 -8.08 -2.18 4.89
C VAL A 180 -8.65 -0.77 4.85
N GLY A 181 -9.22 -0.29 5.95
CA GLY A 181 -9.70 1.08 6.02
C GLY A 181 -9.48 1.76 7.36
N THR A 182 -9.58 3.08 7.36
CA THR A 182 -9.52 3.89 8.58
C THR A 182 -10.93 4.10 9.14
N MET A 183 -11.05 4.07 10.47
CA MET A 183 -12.33 4.35 11.12
C MET A 183 -12.72 5.84 10.99
N PRO A 184 -14.03 6.18 11.01
CA PRO A 184 -14.47 7.57 11.12
C PRO A 184 -13.92 8.20 12.40
N SER A 185 -13.57 9.49 12.33
CA SER A 185 -13.00 10.25 13.46
C SER A 185 -14.07 10.71 14.44
#